data_AF-A0A3B0WWY0-F1
#
_entry.id   AF-A0A3B0WWY0-F1
#
_cell.length_a   1.000
_cell.length_b   1.000
_cell.length_c   1.000
_cell.angle_alpha   90.00
_cell.angle_beta   90.00
_cell.angle_gamma   90.00
#
_symmetry.space_group_name_H-M   'P 1'
#
loop_
_entity.id
_entity.type
_entity.pdbx_description
1 polymer ?
#
loop_
_entity_poly.entity_id
_entity_poly.type
_entity_poly.pdbx_seq_one_letter_code
_entity_poly.pdbx_strand_id
1 'polypeptide(L)'
;MVLLQKGFTLIELMIVVAIIGILAGIAIPSYQGYITSTKAQKLVGNFESARTFIANGFAKNEVELVQGKSLALGTLTFPQDEAALIIVLNANGATAPDGGNSPFADTSVAAMGVIGIDVVQSGIGWVSNDAVIIDFGSYQGMAGSTLTLTYD
;
A
#
# COMPACT_ATOMS: atom_id res chain seq x y z
N MET A 1 -53.63 -7.02 -34.30
CA MET A 1 -52.91 -6.23 -35.31
C MET A 1 -51.48 -6.07 -34.81
N VAL A 2 -50.51 -6.73 -35.44
CA VAL A 2 -49.10 -6.68 -35.02
C VAL A 2 -48.44 -5.52 -35.76
N LEU A 3 -47.88 -4.56 -35.02
CA LEU A 3 -47.08 -3.48 -35.58
C LEU A 3 -45.74 -4.09 -36.04
N LEU A 4 -45.40 -3.98 -37.34
CA LEU A 4 -44.08 -4.40 -37.84
C LEU A 4 -43.00 -3.61 -37.12
N GLN A 5 -42.15 -4.29 -36.36
CA GLN A 5 -41.00 -3.70 -35.69
C GLN A 5 -39.99 -3.24 -36.75
N LYS A 6 -39.75 -1.92 -36.84
CA LYS A 6 -38.69 -1.36 -37.69
C LYS A 6 -37.34 -1.83 -37.18
N GLY A 7 -36.58 -2.55 -38.02
CA GLY A 7 -35.20 -2.94 -37.73
C GLY A 7 -34.24 -1.75 -37.78
N PHE A 8 -33.13 -1.87 -37.06
CA PHE A 8 -32.02 -0.90 -37.05
C PHE A 8 -31.34 -0.85 -38.43
N THR A 9 -30.92 0.33 -38.90
CA THR A 9 -30.21 0.47 -40.17
C THR A 9 -28.70 0.27 -40.01
N LEU A 10 -28.04 -0.22 -41.07
CA LEU A 10 -26.58 -0.33 -41.09
C LEU A 10 -25.88 1.03 -40.95
N ILE A 11 -26.49 2.09 -41.51
CA ILE A 11 -25.91 3.43 -41.44
C ILE A 11 -25.97 4.00 -40.01
N GLU A 12 -27.04 3.75 -39.26
CA GLU A 12 -27.12 4.12 -37.85
C GLU A 12 -26.02 3.43 -37.04
N LEU A 13 -25.78 2.14 -37.30
CA LEU A 13 -24.73 1.40 -36.61
C LEU A 13 -23.32 1.90 -36.97
N MET A 14 -23.05 2.23 -38.23
CA MET A 14 -21.75 2.75 -38.67
C MET A 14 -21.41 4.09 -38.02
N ILE A 15 -22.39 4.99 -37.87
CA ILE A 15 -22.18 6.29 -37.22
C ILE A 15 -21.87 6.09 -35.73
N VAL A 16 -22.59 5.19 -35.05
CA VAL A 16 -22.36 4.89 -33.64
C VAL A 16 -20.94 4.37 -33.42
N VAL A 17 -20.47 3.44 -34.26
CA VAL A 17 -19.10 2.91 -34.16
C VAL A 17 -18.06 3.99 -34.40
N ALA A 18 -18.29 4.91 -35.36
CA ALA A 18 -17.38 6.02 -35.62
C ALA A 18 -17.25 6.97 -34.41
N ILE A 19 -18.35 7.30 -33.74
CA ILE A 19 -18.34 8.14 -32.55
C ILE A 19 -17.63 7.44 -31.38
N ILE A 20 -17.92 6.16 -31.15
CA ILE A 20 -17.25 5.37 -30.09
C ILE A 20 -15.74 5.30 -30.34
N GLY A 21 -15.31 5.15 -31.60
CA GLY A 21 -13.89 5.13 -31.97
C GLY A 21 -13.14 6.40 -31.56
N ILE A 22 -13.73 7.57 -31.80
CA ILE A 22 -13.14 8.86 -31.42
C ILE A 22 -13.06 8.99 -29.89
N LEU A 23 -14.15 8.66 -29.19
CA LEU A 23 -14.19 8.75 -27.73
C LEU A 23 -13.19 7.79 -27.07
N ALA A 24 -13.10 6.56 -27.56
CA ALA A 24 -12.17 5.55 -27.04
C ALA A 24 -10.70 5.99 -27.18
N GLY A 25 -10.35 6.65 -28.29
CA GLY A 25 -8.98 7.14 -28.54
C GLY A 25 -8.48 8.13 -27.47
N ILE A 26 -9.37 8.95 -26.90
CA ILE A 26 -9.03 9.92 -25.85
C ILE A 26 -9.24 9.30 -24.45
N ALA A 27 -10.33 8.55 -24.28
CA ALA A 27 -10.72 8.03 -22.98
C ALA A 27 -9.75 6.97 -22.43
N ILE A 28 -9.23 6.07 -23.28
CA ILE A 28 -8.35 4.98 -22.85
C ILE A 28 -7.04 5.49 -22.20
N PRO A 29 -6.22 6.34 -22.85
CA PRO A 29 -4.98 6.82 -22.25
C PRO A 29 -5.24 7.69 -21.01
N SER A 30 -6.31 8.50 -21.01
CA SER A 30 -6.69 9.30 -19.83
C SER A 30 -7.07 8.42 -18.65
N TYR A 31 -7.82 7.34 -18.88
CA TYR A 31 -8.23 6.41 -17.83
C TYR A 31 -7.04 5.63 -17.27
N GLN A 32 -6.10 5.21 -18.13
CA GLN A 32 -4.86 4.56 -17.70
C GLN A 32 -4.05 5.47 -16.76
N GLY A 33 -3.85 6.73 -17.14
CA GLY A 33 -3.14 7.70 -16.29
C GLY A 33 -3.82 7.92 -14.94
N TYR A 34 -5.16 7.99 -14.91
CA TYR A 34 -5.91 8.07 -13.67
C TYR A 34 -5.66 6.86 -12.76
N ILE A 35 -5.75 5.64 -13.30
CA ILE A 35 -5.50 4.42 -12.54
C ILE A 35 -4.07 4.40 -11.98
N THR A 36 -3.06 4.71 -12.79
CA THR A 36 -1.66 4.82 -12.36
C THR A 36 -1.50 5.83 -11.22
N SER A 37 -2.09 7.02 -11.32
CA SER A 37 -2.04 8.04 -10.27
C SER A 37 -2.72 7.60 -8.98
N THR A 38 -3.89 6.93 -9.07
CA THR A 38 -4.59 6.44 -7.87
C THR A 38 -3.80 5.34 -7.16
N LYS A 39 -3.15 4.45 -7.91
CA LYS A 39 -2.27 3.41 -7.38
C LYS A 39 -1.04 4.01 -6.69
N ALA A 40 -0.41 4.99 -7.32
CA ALA A 40 0.69 5.76 -6.73
C ALA A 40 0.31 6.42 -5.40
N GLN A 41 -0.85 7.09 -5.34
CA GLN A 41 -1.35 7.70 -4.10
C GLN A 41 -1.62 6.66 -3.01
N LYS A 42 -2.14 5.49 -3.36
CA LYS A 42 -2.35 4.39 -2.41
C LYS A 42 -1.03 3.85 -1.84
N LEU A 43 0.01 3.73 -2.68
CA LEU A 43 1.35 3.34 -2.23
C LEU A 43 1.89 4.32 -1.18
N VAL A 44 1.85 5.61 -1.49
CA VAL A 44 2.30 6.67 -0.56
C VAL A 44 1.48 6.66 0.73
N GLY A 45 0.16 6.49 0.62
CA GLY A 45 -0.71 6.39 1.79
C GLY A 45 -0.35 5.21 2.70
N ASN A 46 -0.08 4.04 2.13
CA ASN A 46 0.38 2.88 2.88
C ASN A 46 1.75 3.15 3.54
N PHE A 47 2.69 3.79 2.82
CA PHE A 47 4.03 4.11 3.33
C PHE A 47 3.98 5.05 4.54
N GLU A 48 3.21 6.14 4.46
CA GLU A 48 3.04 7.08 5.57
C GLU A 48 2.27 6.45 6.75
N SER A 49 1.35 5.53 6.46
CA SER A 49 0.65 4.75 7.50
C SER A 49 1.64 3.89 8.30
N ALA A 50 2.55 3.17 7.63
CA ALA A 50 3.58 2.38 8.30
C ALA A 50 4.50 3.27 9.14
N ARG A 51 4.99 4.37 8.57
CA ARG A 51 5.85 5.34 9.26
C ARG A 51 5.21 5.84 10.56
N THR A 52 3.97 6.29 10.47
CA THR A 52 3.23 6.84 11.61
C THR A 52 2.96 5.78 12.66
N PHE A 53 2.57 4.57 12.22
CA PHE A 53 2.33 3.45 13.13
C PHE A 53 3.58 3.08 13.93
N ILE A 54 4.73 2.96 13.26
CA ILE A 54 6.01 2.60 13.89
C ILE A 54 6.49 3.69 14.84
N ALA A 55 6.47 4.96 14.40
CA ALA A 55 6.92 6.08 15.24
C ALA A 55 6.08 6.20 16.53
N ASN A 56 4.75 6.06 16.43
CA ASN A 56 3.89 6.02 17.60
C ASN A 56 4.10 4.77 18.46
N GLY A 57 4.42 3.65 17.83
CA GLY A 57 4.73 2.39 18.48
C GLY A 57 5.97 2.45 19.37
N PHE A 58 7.04 3.07 18.88
CA PHE A 58 8.27 3.32 19.65
C PHE A 58 7.98 4.17 20.88
N ALA A 59 7.32 5.33 20.71
CA ALA A 59 6.95 6.18 21.84
C ALA A 59 6.04 5.46 22.85
N LYS A 60 5.13 4.59 22.37
CA LYS A 60 4.26 3.80 23.26
C LYS A 60 5.06 2.77 24.07
N ASN A 61 6.04 2.12 23.45
CA ASN A 61 6.91 1.18 24.13
C ASN A 61 7.67 1.86 25.28
N GLU A 62 8.26 3.02 25.05
CA GLU A 62 8.96 3.80 26.10
C GLU A 62 8.05 4.07 27.31
N VAL A 63 6.80 4.47 27.07
CA VAL A 63 5.81 4.69 28.14
C VAL A 63 5.53 3.41 28.93
N GLU A 64 5.43 2.27 28.27
CA GLU A 64 5.17 0.98 28.92
C GLU A 64 6.35 0.50 29.77
N LEU A 65 7.58 0.77 29.34
CA LEU A 65 8.79 0.49 30.12
C LEU A 65 8.84 1.34 31.39
N VAL A 66 8.48 2.62 31.30
CA VAL A 66 8.36 3.51 32.48
C VAL A 66 7.27 3.04 33.44
N GLN A 67 6.22 2.40 32.93
CA GLN A 67 5.18 1.75 33.75
C GLN A 67 5.63 0.42 34.38
N GLY A 68 6.88 0.00 34.17
CA GLY A 68 7.46 -1.21 34.76
C GLY A 68 7.19 -2.48 33.97
N LYS A 69 6.70 -2.41 32.72
CA LYS A 69 6.67 -3.57 31.84
C LYS A 69 8.10 -3.97 31.43
N SER A 70 8.32 -5.26 31.25
CA SER A 70 9.60 -5.79 30.78
C SER A 70 9.66 -5.78 29.24
N LEU A 71 10.88 -5.76 28.70
CA LEU A 71 11.16 -5.94 27.27
C LEU A 71 10.84 -7.36 26.75
N ALA A 72 10.43 -8.29 27.61
CA ALA A 72 10.09 -9.66 27.20
C ALA A 72 8.96 -9.71 26.16
N LEU A 73 9.15 -10.55 25.13
CA LEU A 73 8.22 -10.71 24.02
C LEU A 73 6.78 -10.94 24.50
N GLY A 74 5.85 -10.14 23.98
CA GLY A 74 4.41 -10.24 24.28
C GLY A 74 3.99 -9.55 25.58
N THR A 75 4.91 -8.88 26.28
CA THR A 75 4.58 -8.05 27.45
C THR A 75 4.19 -6.63 27.01
N LEU A 76 4.90 -6.11 26.01
CA LEU A 76 4.65 -4.80 25.42
C LEU A 76 3.54 -4.92 24.36
N THR A 77 2.79 -3.84 24.18
CA THR A 77 1.66 -3.82 23.25
C THR A 77 2.04 -3.45 21.83
N PHE A 78 3.19 -2.81 21.64
CA PHE A 78 3.77 -2.62 20.31
C PHE A 78 4.54 -3.88 19.90
N PRO A 79 4.40 -4.38 18.65
CA PRO A 79 5.14 -5.53 18.17
C PRO A 79 6.65 -5.39 18.36
N GLN A 80 7.31 -6.49 18.73
CA GLN A 80 8.72 -6.50 19.10
C GLN A 80 9.60 -7.28 18.12
N ASP A 81 9.01 -7.86 17.07
CA ASP A 81 9.69 -8.55 15.98
C ASP A 81 9.02 -8.20 14.64
N GLU A 82 9.76 -8.40 13.55
CA GLU A 82 9.31 -8.07 12.19
C GLU A 82 8.00 -8.76 11.79
N ALA A 83 7.88 -10.06 12.05
CA ALA A 83 6.72 -10.83 11.65
C ALA A 83 5.46 -10.32 12.35
N ALA A 84 5.54 -10.05 13.66
CA ALA A 84 4.45 -9.45 14.42
C ALA A 84 4.13 -8.02 13.94
N LEU A 85 5.14 -7.23 13.58
CA LEU A 85 4.94 -5.88 13.06
C LEU A 85 4.18 -5.90 11.73
N ILE A 86 4.59 -6.75 10.79
CA ILE A 86 3.93 -6.94 9.49
C ILE A 86 2.48 -7.41 9.69
N ILE A 87 2.22 -8.33 10.63
CA ILE A 87 0.86 -8.79 10.94
C ILE A 87 -0.01 -7.62 11.38
N VAL A 88 0.45 -6.78 12.32
CA VAL A 88 -0.35 -5.68 12.85
C VAL A 88 -0.53 -4.57 11.81
N LEU A 89 0.48 -4.27 11.00
CA LEU A 89 0.37 -3.30 9.90
C LEU A 89 -0.68 -3.72 8.87
N ASN A 90 -0.86 -5.02 8.63
CA ASN A 90 -1.86 -5.57 7.72
C ASN A 90 -3.21 -5.87 8.37
N ALA A 91 -3.39 -5.60 9.67
CA ALA A 91 -4.57 -6.03 10.42
C ALA A 91 -5.90 -5.42 9.92
N ASN A 92 -5.85 -4.28 9.23
CA ASN A 92 -7.04 -3.64 8.67
C ASN A 92 -7.54 -4.28 7.35
N GLY A 93 -6.84 -5.30 6.84
CA GLY A 93 -7.20 -5.96 5.58
C GLY A 93 -7.04 -5.08 4.34
N ALA A 94 -6.25 -4.00 4.43
CA ALA A 94 -5.87 -3.21 3.27
C ALA A 94 -5.12 -4.08 2.25
N THR A 95 -5.08 -3.61 1.01
CA THR A 95 -4.40 -4.30 -0.09
C THR A 95 -3.31 -3.40 -0.67
N ALA A 96 -2.33 -4.03 -1.31
CA ALA A 96 -1.36 -3.33 -2.15
C ALA A 96 -2.08 -2.53 -3.27
N PRO A 97 -1.41 -1.54 -3.88
CA PRO A 97 -1.98 -0.73 -4.95
C PRO A 97 -2.58 -1.52 -6.12
N ASP A 98 -1.99 -2.65 -6.51
CA ASP A 98 -2.51 -3.51 -7.57
C ASP A 98 -3.61 -4.49 -7.13
N GLY A 99 -3.90 -4.56 -5.82
CA GLY A 99 -4.85 -5.50 -5.25
C GLY A 99 -4.27 -6.91 -5.06
N GLY A 100 -5.06 -7.80 -4.45
CA GLY A 100 -4.70 -9.20 -4.19
C GLY A 100 -3.75 -9.41 -3.01
N ASN A 101 -2.64 -8.66 -2.96
CA ASN A 101 -1.60 -8.79 -1.94
C ASN A 101 -1.85 -7.86 -0.76
N SER A 102 -1.31 -8.25 0.40
CA SER A 102 -1.18 -7.35 1.55
C SER A 102 -0.20 -6.21 1.23
N PRO A 103 -0.42 -5.00 1.76
CA PRO A 103 0.41 -3.83 1.45
C PRO A 103 1.81 -3.87 2.05
N PHE A 104 2.03 -4.64 3.13
CA PHE A 104 3.32 -4.73 3.82
C PHE A 104 3.84 -6.17 3.84
N ALA A 105 5.14 -6.36 3.59
CA ALA A 105 5.85 -7.63 3.64
C ALA A 105 7.30 -7.42 4.12
N ASP A 106 8.07 -8.50 4.29
CA ASP A 106 9.50 -8.44 4.67
C ASP A 106 10.34 -7.77 3.58
N THR A 107 10.03 -8.03 2.31
CA THR A 107 10.71 -7.46 1.15
C THR A 107 9.73 -6.66 0.29
N SER A 108 10.15 -5.48 -0.16
CA SER A 108 9.35 -4.70 -1.09
C SER A 108 9.20 -5.39 -2.45
N VAL A 109 8.01 -5.30 -3.05
CA VAL A 109 7.73 -5.87 -4.38
C VAL A 109 7.32 -4.75 -5.33
N ALA A 110 8.32 -4.23 -6.04
CA ALA A 110 8.20 -3.10 -6.95
C ALA A 110 7.11 -3.28 -8.03
N ALA A 111 6.87 -4.51 -8.50
CA ALA A 111 5.85 -4.78 -9.51
C ALA A 111 4.41 -4.61 -8.99
N MET A 112 4.21 -4.66 -7.67
CA MET A 112 2.89 -4.76 -7.03
C MET A 112 2.60 -3.59 -6.08
N GLY A 113 3.61 -2.76 -5.81
CA GLY A 113 3.54 -1.67 -4.82
C GLY A 113 3.44 -2.19 -3.39
N VAL A 114 4.06 -3.35 -3.09
CA VAL A 114 4.20 -3.85 -1.72
C VAL A 114 5.39 -3.15 -1.07
N ILE A 115 5.17 -2.67 0.16
CA ILE A 115 6.18 -2.00 0.99
C ILE A 115 6.92 -3.05 1.81
N GLY A 116 8.25 -2.95 1.79
CA GLY A 116 9.15 -3.74 2.62
C GLY A 116 9.22 -3.15 4.03
N ILE A 117 9.23 -4.04 5.01
CA ILE A 117 9.42 -3.76 6.43
C ILE A 117 10.54 -4.68 6.90
N ASP A 118 11.70 -4.09 7.15
CA ASP A 118 12.87 -4.79 7.68
C ASP A 118 13.17 -4.27 9.10
N VAL A 119 13.44 -5.19 10.02
CA VAL A 119 13.73 -4.84 11.42
C VAL A 119 15.18 -5.16 11.76
N VAL A 120 15.92 -4.11 12.15
CA VAL A 120 17.30 -4.22 12.63
C VAL A 120 17.27 -4.12 14.16
N GLN A 121 17.40 -5.26 14.83
CA GLN A 121 17.34 -5.35 16.29
C GLN A 121 18.56 -6.04 16.90
N SER A 122 18.97 -5.55 18.06
CA SER A 122 20.11 -6.06 18.83
C SER A 122 19.75 -7.22 19.77
N GLY A 123 18.45 -7.47 20.00
CA GLY A 123 17.97 -8.49 20.92
C GLY A 123 16.45 -8.53 21.07
N ILE A 124 15.97 -8.98 22.24
CA ILE A 124 14.54 -9.06 22.54
C ILE A 124 14.03 -7.67 22.95
N GLY A 125 13.05 -7.16 22.20
CA GLY A 125 12.46 -5.84 22.42
C GLY A 125 13.31 -4.72 21.86
N TRP A 126 12.70 -3.53 21.73
CA TRP A 126 13.37 -2.36 21.18
C TRP A 126 14.32 -1.75 22.21
N VAL A 127 15.59 -1.64 21.83
CA VAL A 127 16.62 -0.91 22.57
C VAL A 127 17.19 0.22 21.70
N SER A 128 17.85 1.18 22.35
CA SER A 128 18.43 2.34 21.68
C SER A 128 19.32 1.92 20.50
N ASN A 129 19.14 2.58 19.36
CA ASN A 129 19.74 2.31 18.03
C ASN A 129 19.17 1.13 17.24
N ASP A 130 18.21 0.37 17.78
CA ASP A 130 17.42 -0.53 16.94
C ASP A 130 16.61 0.29 15.92
N ALA A 131 16.26 -0.31 14.79
CA ALA A 131 15.57 0.42 13.74
C ALA A 131 14.55 -0.42 12.97
N VAL A 132 13.55 0.25 12.41
CA VAL A 132 12.71 -0.28 11.34
C VAL A 132 13.05 0.45 10.05
N ILE A 133 13.32 -0.32 9.01
CA ILE A 133 13.51 0.17 7.65
C ILE A 133 12.19 -0.07 6.90
N ILE A 134 11.67 0.98 6.30
CA ILE A 134 10.48 0.98 5.46
C ILE A 134 10.92 1.34 4.05
N ASP A 135 10.63 0.50 3.07
CA ASP A 135 11.02 0.78 1.70
C ASP A 135 9.95 0.40 0.67
N PHE A 136 9.99 1.07 -0.48
CA PHE A 136 9.30 0.59 -1.67
C PHE A 136 10.20 0.76 -2.88
N GLY A 137 10.17 -0.23 -3.77
CA GLY A 137 10.85 -0.17 -5.07
C GLY A 137 10.14 0.73 -6.08
N SER A 138 10.72 0.90 -7.27
CA SER A 138 10.12 1.73 -8.32
C SER A 138 8.73 1.21 -8.73
N TYR A 139 7.70 2.06 -8.70
CA TYR A 139 6.32 1.67 -8.92
C TYR A 139 5.61 2.63 -9.89
N GLN A 140 5.08 2.12 -10.99
CA GLN A 140 4.23 2.91 -11.91
C GLN A 140 4.87 4.25 -12.36
N GLY A 141 6.19 4.25 -12.58
CA GLY A 141 6.97 5.44 -12.96
C GLY A 141 7.50 6.28 -11.80
N MET A 142 7.11 5.97 -10.55
CA MET A 142 7.71 6.56 -9.35
C MET A 142 9.05 5.89 -9.03
N ALA A 143 10.02 6.70 -8.60
CA ALA A 143 11.27 6.18 -8.04
C ALA A 143 10.99 5.52 -6.66
N GLY A 144 11.76 4.47 -6.34
CA GLY A 144 11.70 3.86 -5.01
C GLY A 144 12.25 4.79 -3.94
N SER A 145 11.90 4.50 -2.68
CA SER A 145 12.35 5.26 -1.51
C SER A 145 12.53 4.32 -0.32
N THR A 146 13.45 4.69 0.57
CA THR A 146 13.73 4.00 1.83
C THR A 146 13.74 5.00 2.96
N LEU A 147 13.15 4.64 4.09
CA LEU A 147 13.12 5.41 5.33
C LEU A 147 13.54 4.50 6.48
N THR A 148 14.48 4.96 7.29
CA THR A 148 14.90 4.29 8.53
C THR A 148 14.35 5.06 9.72
N LEU A 149 13.60 4.39 10.58
CA LEU A 149 13.13 4.90 11.86
C LEU A 149 13.95 4.23 12.96
N THR A 150 14.74 5.02 13.68
CA THR A 150 15.57 4.54 14.80
C THR A 150 14.81 4.72 16.11
N TYR A 151 14.92 3.72 16.98
CA TYR A 151 14.45 3.76 18.35
C TYR A 151 15.51 4.44 19.23
N ASP A 152 15.12 5.44 20.01
CA ASP A 152 16.03 6.24 20.84
C ASP A 152 16.22 5.64 22.25
#